data_AF-A0A8B7DAI9-F1
#
_entry.id   AF-A0A8B7DAI9-F1
#
_cell.length_a   1.000
_cell.length_b   1.000
_cell.length_c   1.000
_cell.angle_alpha   90.00
_cell.angle_beta   90.00
_cell.angle_gamma   90.00
#
_symmetry.space_group_name_H-M   'P 1'
#
loop_
_entity.id
_entity.type
_entity.pdbx_description
1 polymer ?
#
loop_
_entity_poly.entity_id
_entity_poly.type
_entity_poly.pdbx_seq_one_letter_code
_entity_poly.pdbx_strand_id
1 'polypeptide(L)'
;LRTLCIASAELDHQDYEKWNQKFYEASTALVDREKHLEEVGEMIENNLVLLGATAIEDKLQDGVPESIAALSSANIKIWVLTGDKQETAINIGYSCCLLHDELSLLICEGKTVKEVQKWLNEHINNNNIKRFIKKKKNDLREVSEVKNLALVVNGSVLGFCLQDECKELFLDLALVCRAVIACRVSPLQKSLVVQLVKNNVMEAITLAIGDGANDVSMIQAAHVGVGISGQEGLQAASASDYAIAQVLV
;
A
#
# COMPACT_ATOMS: atom_id res chain seq x y z
N LEU A 1 0.99 -1.18 15.97
CA LEU A 1 0.69 -2.56 16.44
C LEU A 1 -0.52 -3.10 15.68
N ARG A 2 -0.50 -4.35 15.21
CA ARG A 2 -1.68 -5.06 14.68
C ARG A 2 -2.42 -5.71 15.85
N THR A 3 -3.68 -5.37 16.06
CA THR A 3 -4.46 -5.85 17.21
C THR A 3 -5.44 -6.96 16.81
N LEU A 4 -5.53 -8.01 17.61
CA LEU A 4 -6.54 -9.08 17.48
C LEU A 4 -7.30 -9.23 18.79
N CYS A 5 -8.63 -9.19 18.74
CA CYS A 5 -9.49 -9.50 19.88
C CYS A 5 -9.77 -11.00 19.93
N ILE A 6 -9.81 -11.57 21.14
CA ILE A 6 -10.14 -12.97 21.39
C ILE A 6 -11.37 -13.01 22.26
N ALA A 7 -12.40 -13.74 21.84
CA ALA A 7 -13.64 -13.93 22.57
C ALA A 7 -14.03 -15.40 22.57
N SER A 8 -14.81 -15.83 23.57
CA SER A 8 -15.28 -17.20 23.70
C SER A 8 -16.73 -17.26 24.14
N ALA A 9 -17.43 -18.32 23.77
CA ALA A 9 -18.72 -18.70 24.36
C ALA A 9 -18.67 -20.17 24.78
N GLU A 10 -19.34 -20.50 25.88
CA GLU A 10 -19.63 -21.89 26.22
C GLU A 10 -20.87 -22.33 25.45
N LEU A 11 -20.80 -23.50 24.81
CA LEU A 11 -21.87 -24.07 24.01
C LEU A 11 -22.37 -25.34 24.66
N ASP A 12 -23.70 -25.47 24.75
CA ASP A 12 -24.30 -26.75 25.11
C ASP A 12 -24.05 -27.78 24.00
N HIS A 13 -23.77 -29.02 24.40
CA HIS A 13 -23.46 -30.09 23.46
C HIS A 13 -24.59 -30.34 22.45
N GLN A 14 -25.86 -30.18 22.85
CA GLN A 14 -26.98 -30.38 21.93
C GLN A 14 -27.06 -29.28 20.88
N ASP A 15 -26.75 -28.05 21.25
CA ASP A 15 -26.76 -26.92 20.33
C ASP A 15 -25.56 -26.97 19.37
N TYR A 16 -24.40 -27.42 19.86
CA TYR A 16 -23.25 -27.73 19.00
C TYR A 16 -23.60 -28.80 17.95
N GLU A 17 -24.22 -29.92 18.35
CA GLU A 17 -24.57 -30.99 17.39
C GLU A 17 -25.55 -30.50 16.30
N LYS A 18 -26.57 -29.72 16.69
CA LYS A 18 -27.51 -29.11 15.73
C LYS A 18 -26.79 -28.18 14.75
N TRP A 19 -25.84 -27.38 15.24
CA TRP A 19 -25.04 -26.51 14.38
C TRP A 19 -24.10 -27.32 13.48
N ASN A 20 -23.42 -28.32 14.02
CA ASN A 20 -22.44 -29.15 13.32
C ASN A 20 -23.08 -29.91 12.14
N GLN A 21 -24.33 -30.36 12.29
CA GLN A 21 -25.09 -30.94 11.19
C GLN A 21 -25.26 -29.95 10.02
N LYS A 22 -25.66 -28.71 10.31
CA LYS A 22 -25.80 -27.65 9.29
C LYS A 22 -24.45 -27.27 8.69
N PHE A 23 -23.41 -27.23 9.50
CA PHE A 23 -22.04 -26.97 9.04
C PHE A 23 -21.58 -28.07 8.07
N TYR A 24 -21.85 -29.33 8.38
CA TYR A 24 -21.52 -30.45 7.50
C TYR A 24 -22.26 -30.36 6.15
N GLU A 25 -23.56 -30.08 6.17
CA GLU A 25 -24.37 -29.84 4.96
C GLU A 25 -23.80 -28.68 4.12
N ALA A 26 -23.47 -27.55 4.76
CA ALA A 26 -22.84 -26.41 4.09
C ALA A 26 -21.46 -26.77 3.51
N SER A 27 -20.63 -27.53 4.24
CA SER A 27 -19.28 -27.91 3.83
C SER A 27 -19.25 -28.86 2.62
N THR A 28 -20.33 -29.63 2.43
CA THR A 28 -20.49 -30.60 1.34
C THR A 28 -21.29 -30.05 0.16
N ALA A 29 -21.74 -28.78 0.23
CA ALA A 29 -22.46 -28.13 -0.85
C ALA A 29 -21.58 -28.00 -2.11
N LEU A 30 -22.16 -28.37 -3.26
CA LEU A 30 -21.51 -28.26 -4.58
C LEU A 30 -21.63 -26.84 -5.18
N VAL A 31 -22.61 -26.06 -4.72
CA VAL A 31 -22.94 -24.72 -5.22
C VAL A 31 -22.92 -23.74 -4.05
N ASP A 32 -22.32 -22.57 -4.24
CA ASP A 32 -22.26 -21.48 -3.26
C ASP A 32 -21.74 -21.89 -1.87
N ARG A 33 -20.82 -22.85 -1.81
CA ARG A 33 -20.30 -23.41 -0.55
C ARG A 33 -19.78 -22.36 0.43
N GLU A 34 -19.01 -21.38 -0.06
CA GLU A 34 -18.47 -20.30 0.80
C GLU A 34 -19.58 -19.51 1.48
N LYS A 35 -20.63 -19.15 0.73
CA LYS A 35 -21.77 -18.41 1.27
C LYS A 35 -22.51 -19.20 2.35
N HIS A 36 -22.76 -20.49 2.12
CA HIS A 36 -23.43 -21.35 3.12
C HIS A 36 -22.59 -21.50 4.39
N LEU A 37 -21.26 -21.61 4.26
CA LEU A 37 -20.36 -21.67 5.41
C LEU A 37 -20.35 -20.37 6.21
N GLU A 38 -20.37 -19.22 5.53
CA GLU A 38 -20.45 -17.90 6.16
C GLU A 38 -21.76 -17.74 6.95
N GLU A 39 -22.91 -18.07 6.33
CA GLU A 39 -24.22 -18.02 6.99
C GLU A 39 -24.28 -18.93 8.23
N VAL A 40 -23.72 -20.15 8.16
CA VAL A 40 -23.68 -21.07 9.31
C VAL A 40 -22.70 -20.60 10.38
N GLY A 41 -21.56 -20.01 10.01
CA GLY A 41 -20.61 -19.40 10.94
C GLY A 41 -21.25 -18.27 11.75
N GLU A 42 -21.97 -17.37 11.08
CA GLU A 42 -22.70 -16.28 11.73
C GLU A 42 -23.72 -16.77 12.76
N MET A 43 -24.29 -17.98 12.61
CA MET A 43 -25.24 -18.53 13.59
C MET A 43 -24.59 -18.84 14.95
N ILE A 44 -23.34 -19.33 14.95
CA ILE A 44 -22.64 -19.76 16.18
C ILE A 44 -21.78 -18.65 16.79
N GLU A 45 -21.34 -17.68 15.99
CA GLU A 45 -20.48 -16.56 16.40
C GLU A 45 -21.24 -15.42 17.10
N ASN A 46 -22.26 -15.75 17.90
CA ASN A 46 -23.06 -14.80 18.68
C ASN A 46 -22.83 -14.97 20.19
N ASN A 47 -23.17 -13.94 20.98
CA ASN A 47 -23.12 -13.96 22.45
C ASN A 47 -21.74 -14.33 23.03
N LEU A 48 -20.67 -13.89 22.35
CA LEU A 48 -19.30 -14.13 22.79
C LEU A 48 -18.93 -13.22 23.99
N VAL A 49 -18.12 -13.75 24.90
CA VAL A 49 -17.47 -13.00 25.98
C VAL A 49 -16.07 -12.62 25.54
N LEU A 50 -15.77 -11.31 25.49
CA LEU A 50 -14.42 -10.81 25.19
C LEU A 50 -13.45 -11.22 26.30
N LEU A 51 -12.45 -12.03 25.95
CA LEU A 51 -11.40 -12.48 26.87
C LEU A 51 -10.25 -11.48 26.94
N GLY A 52 -9.95 -10.82 25.83
CA GLY A 52 -8.89 -9.82 25.74
C GLY A 52 -8.49 -9.50 24.32
N ALA A 53 -7.32 -8.86 24.17
CA ALA A 53 -6.73 -8.55 22.89
C ALA A 53 -5.21 -8.78 22.92
N THR A 54 -4.67 -9.16 21.77
CA THR A 54 -3.22 -9.18 21.52
C THR A 54 -2.84 -7.98 20.65
N ALA A 55 -1.60 -7.53 20.77
CA ALA A 55 -1.04 -6.48 19.94
C ALA A 55 0.34 -6.93 19.43
N ILE A 56 0.43 -7.20 18.13
CA ILE A 56 1.65 -7.68 17.49
C ILE A 56 2.35 -6.48 16.84
N GLU A 57 3.62 -6.27 17.19
CA GLU A 57 4.46 -5.29 16.52
C GLU A 57 5.13 -5.93 15.31
N ASP A 58 4.99 -5.28 14.16
CA ASP A 58 5.77 -5.61 12.98
C ASP A 58 7.04 -4.77 13.02
N LYS A 59 8.15 -5.39 13.40
CA LYS A 59 9.39 -4.65 13.66
C LYS A 59 10.00 -4.20 12.35
N LEU A 60 10.30 -2.91 12.28
CA LEU A 60 11.17 -2.37 11.24
C LEU A 60 12.60 -2.87 11.45
N GLN A 61 13.39 -2.89 10.37
CA GLN A 61 14.84 -2.96 10.51
C GLN A 61 15.35 -1.75 11.30
N ASP A 62 16.47 -1.94 11.99
CA ASP A 62 17.08 -0.87 12.78
C ASP A 62 17.37 0.35 11.90
N GLY A 63 17.15 1.54 12.44
CA GLY A 63 17.41 2.84 11.81
C GLY A 63 16.60 3.19 10.56
N VAL A 64 15.58 2.42 10.19
CA VAL A 64 14.69 2.76 9.07
C VAL A 64 14.04 4.14 9.23
N PRO A 65 13.47 4.53 10.39
CA PRO A 65 12.90 5.87 10.55
C PRO A 65 13.92 6.99 10.28
N GLU A 66 15.16 6.83 10.75
CA GLU A 66 16.25 7.78 10.58
C GLU A 66 16.68 7.88 9.10
N SER A 67 16.80 6.75 8.41
CA SER A 67 17.07 6.70 6.96
C SER A 67 15.97 7.43 6.18
N ILE A 68 14.69 7.14 6.47
CA ILE A 68 13.54 7.80 5.81
C ILE A 68 13.58 9.32 6.06
N ALA A 69 13.86 9.75 7.29
CA ALA A 69 13.97 11.16 7.63
C ALA A 69 15.13 11.86 6.90
N ALA A 70 16.30 11.21 6.81
CA ALA A 70 17.46 11.73 6.08
C ALA A 70 17.17 11.87 4.57
N LEU A 71 16.59 10.84 3.96
CA LEU A 71 16.19 10.86 2.54
C LEU A 71 15.13 11.95 2.28
N SER A 72 14.13 12.08 3.15
CA SER A 72 13.11 13.12 3.04
C SER A 72 13.71 14.52 3.17
N SER A 73 14.67 14.72 4.07
CA SER A 73 15.39 15.99 4.26
C SER A 73 16.30 16.34 3.07
N ALA A 74 16.80 15.33 2.36
CA ALA A 74 17.49 15.47 1.08
C ALA A 74 16.54 15.69 -0.11
N ASN A 75 15.24 15.90 0.14
CA ASN A 75 14.19 16.12 -0.85
C ASN A 75 13.98 14.93 -1.81
N ILE A 76 14.29 13.72 -1.35
CA ILE A 76 13.98 12.48 -2.06
C ILE A 76 12.52 12.10 -1.73
N LYS A 77 11.70 11.92 -2.76
CA LYS A 77 10.31 11.47 -2.61
C LYS A 77 10.29 9.95 -2.46
N ILE A 78 9.64 9.48 -1.40
CA ILE A 78 9.61 8.06 -1.04
C ILE A 78 8.22 7.49 -1.29
N TRP A 79 8.16 6.44 -2.12
CA TRP A 79 6.93 5.76 -2.51
C TRP A 79 7.03 4.30 -2.07
N VAL A 80 6.07 3.83 -1.27
CA VAL A 80 6.03 2.45 -0.76
C VAL A 80 5.06 1.64 -1.60
N LEU A 81 5.54 0.57 -2.23
CA LEU A 81 4.73 -0.32 -3.07
C LEU A 81 4.74 -1.74 -2.46
N THR A 82 3.66 -2.14 -1.80
CA THR A 82 3.57 -3.40 -1.04
C THR A 82 2.40 -4.29 -1.47
N GLY A 83 2.59 -5.60 -1.35
CA GLY A 83 1.52 -6.60 -1.50
C GLY A 83 0.58 -6.70 -0.30
N ASP A 84 0.90 -6.01 0.81
CA ASP A 84 0.13 -6.05 2.05
C ASP A 84 -1.20 -5.31 1.97
N LYS A 85 -2.04 -5.58 2.99
CA LYS A 85 -3.31 -4.86 3.21
C LYS A 85 -3.05 -3.36 3.47
N GLN A 86 -4.05 -2.55 3.15
CA GLN A 86 -3.98 -1.10 3.29
C GLN A 86 -3.68 -0.65 4.71
N GLU A 87 -4.36 -1.24 5.70
CA GLU A 87 -4.20 -0.89 7.12
C GLU A 87 -2.78 -1.20 7.61
N THR A 88 -2.20 -2.29 7.11
CA THR A 88 -0.81 -2.67 7.42
C THR A 88 0.17 -1.68 6.81
N ALA A 89 0.00 -1.34 5.53
CA ALA A 89 0.88 -0.40 4.85
C ALA A 89 0.84 1.01 5.47
N ILE A 90 -0.35 1.48 5.87
CA ILE A 90 -0.52 2.75 6.59
C ILE A 90 0.18 2.69 7.95
N ASN A 91 -0.01 1.62 8.72
CA ASN A 91 0.63 1.44 10.02
C ASN A 91 2.17 1.43 9.90
N ILE A 92 2.73 0.77 8.89
CA ILE A 92 4.17 0.80 8.60
C ILE A 92 4.60 2.22 8.21
N GLY A 93 3.80 2.92 7.39
CA GLY A 93 4.04 4.32 7.03
C GLY A 93 4.17 5.25 8.25
N TYR A 94 3.31 5.08 9.26
CA TYR A 94 3.45 5.82 10.53
C TYR A 94 4.66 5.35 11.34
N SER A 95 4.89 4.03 11.41
CA SER A 95 6.00 3.45 12.21
C SER A 95 7.38 3.88 11.68
N CYS A 96 7.54 4.05 10.37
CA CYS A 96 8.78 4.54 9.76
C CYS A 96 8.84 6.06 9.57
N CYS A 97 7.88 6.80 10.15
CA CYS A 97 7.77 8.26 10.04
C CYS A 97 7.66 8.80 8.60
N LEU A 98 7.26 7.95 7.65
CA LEU A 98 6.87 8.38 6.31
C LEU A 98 5.53 9.14 6.35
N LEU A 99 4.64 8.71 7.24
CA LEU A 99 3.40 9.39 7.60
C LEU A 99 3.53 10.02 8.99
N HIS A 100 2.89 11.16 9.18
CA HIS A 100 2.74 11.84 10.46
C HIS A 100 1.36 12.52 10.53
N ASP A 101 0.87 12.80 11.73
CA ASP A 101 -0.51 13.26 11.96
C ASP A 101 -0.86 14.60 11.28
N GLU A 102 0.14 15.41 10.94
CA GLU A 102 -0.05 16.66 10.19
C GLU A 102 -0.29 16.45 8.67
N LEU A 103 -0.08 15.23 8.15
CA LEU A 103 -0.37 14.92 6.75
C LEU A 103 -1.86 14.61 6.57
N SER A 104 -2.49 15.28 5.62
CA SER A 104 -3.81 14.88 5.14
C SER A 104 -3.69 13.65 4.26
N LEU A 105 -4.22 12.53 4.75
CA LEU A 105 -4.23 11.26 4.02
C LEU A 105 -5.35 11.24 2.98
N LEU A 106 -4.97 11.10 1.71
CA LEU A 106 -5.89 10.95 0.58
C LEU A 106 -5.95 9.47 0.20
N ILE A 107 -7.07 8.81 0.42
CA ILE A 107 -7.29 7.42 0.02
C ILE A 107 -8.04 7.43 -1.31
N CYS A 108 -7.40 6.99 -2.38
CA CYS A 108 -7.99 6.95 -3.71
C CYS A 108 -8.97 5.78 -3.83
N GLU A 109 -10.22 6.09 -4.17
CA GLU A 109 -11.31 5.13 -4.27
C GLU A 109 -12.02 5.21 -5.61
N GLY A 110 -12.53 4.09 -6.08
CA GLY A 110 -13.34 3.99 -7.30
C GLY A 110 -13.42 2.56 -7.82
N LYS A 111 -14.57 2.20 -8.40
CA LYS A 111 -14.83 0.87 -8.98
C LYS A 111 -14.69 0.85 -10.50
N THR A 112 -14.59 2.02 -11.13
CA THR A 112 -14.43 2.18 -12.57
C THR A 112 -13.42 3.27 -12.89
N VAL A 113 -12.85 3.23 -14.09
CA VAL A 113 -11.92 4.25 -14.61
C VAL A 113 -12.52 5.65 -14.53
N LYS A 114 -13.81 5.80 -14.87
CA LYS A 114 -14.50 7.10 -14.84
C LYS A 114 -14.65 7.64 -13.41
N GLU A 115 -14.95 6.76 -12.44
CA GLU A 115 -15.04 7.14 -11.03
C GLU A 115 -13.68 7.61 -10.50
N VAL A 116 -12.62 6.85 -10.79
CA VAL A 116 -11.25 7.19 -10.39
C VAL A 116 -10.80 8.50 -11.05
N GLN A 117 -11.07 8.68 -12.34
CA GLN A 117 -10.77 9.92 -13.06
C GLN A 117 -11.47 11.13 -12.43
N LYS A 118 -12.75 10.98 -12.06
CA LYS A 118 -13.50 12.02 -11.38
C LYS A 118 -12.89 12.34 -10.01
N TRP A 119 -12.59 11.31 -9.22
CA TRP A 119 -11.98 11.45 -7.89
C TRP A 119 -10.64 12.20 -7.96
N LEU A 120 -9.77 11.82 -8.92
CA LEU A 120 -8.47 12.47 -9.15
C LEU A 120 -8.65 13.95 -9.48
N ASN A 121 -9.56 14.27 -10.41
CA ASN A 121 -9.84 15.65 -10.80
C ASN A 121 -10.35 16.51 -9.63
N GLU A 122 -11.25 15.97 -8.82
CA GLU A 122 -11.78 16.66 -7.64
C GLU A 122 -10.67 17.00 -6.65
N HIS A 123 -9.80 16.03 -6.33
CA HIS A 123 -8.70 16.25 -5.38
C HIS A 123 -7.60 17.15 -5.94
N ILE A 124 -7.31 17.08 -7.23
CA ILE A 124 -6.39 18.00 -7.90
C ILE A 124 -6.94 19.45 -7.86
N ASN A 125 -8.24 19.63 -8.06
CA ASN A 125 -8.88 20.95 -8.00
C ASN A 125 -8.92 21.48 -6.56
N ASN A 126 -9.40 20.68 -5.61
CA ASN A 126 -9.61 21.08 -4.21
C ASN A 126 -8.30 21.45 -3.52
N ASN A 127 -7.20 20.76 -3.84
CA ASN A 127 -5.88 21.04 -3.30
C ASN A 127 -5.10 22.10 -4.11
N ASN A 128 -5.76 22.80 -5.05
CA ASN A 128 -5.16 23.81 -5.93
C ASN A 128 -3.93 23.30 -6.71
N ILE A 129 -3.83 21.99 -6.95
CA ILE A 129 -2.67 21.33 -7.56
C ILE A 129 -2.45 21.79 -9.01
N LYS A 130 -3.51 22.19 -9.72
CA LYS A 130 -3.41 22.77 -11.07
C LYS A 130 -2.49 24.00 -11.16
N ARG A 131 -2.36 24.79 -10.09
CA ARG A 131 -1.42 25.93 -10.05
C ARG A 131 0.03 25.46 -9.97
N PHE A 132 0.29 24.34 -9.28
CA PHE A 132 1.62 23.75 -9.15
C PHE A 132 2.08 23.12 -10.47
N ILE A 133 1.21 22.36 -11.14
CA ILE A 133 1.53 21.73 -12.43
C ILE A 133 1.84 22.79 -13.51
N LYS A 134 1.07 23.88 -13.56
CA LYS A 134 1.34 25.01 -14.49
C LYS A 134 2.65 25.74 -14.19
N LYS A 135 3.05 25.89 -12.92
CA LYS A 135 4.31 26.55 -12.52
C LYS A 135 5.54 25.68 -12.78
N LYS A 136 5.43 24.34 -12.67
CA LYS A 136 6.54 23.39 -12.89
C LYS A 136 7.10 23.37 -14.32
N LYS A 137 6.40 23.96 -15.30
CA LYS A 137 6.93 24.21 -16.65
C LYS A 137 7.94 25.36 -16.72
N ASN A 138 7.99 26.26 -15.73
CA ASN A 138 8.83 27.47 -15.77
C ASN A 138 9.81 27.63 -14.60
N ASP A 139 9.61 27.06 -13.41
CA ASP A 139 10.62 27.09 -12.34
C ASP A 139 10.28 26.12 -11.19
N LEU A 140 11.25 25.34 -10.74
CA LEU A 140 11.11 24.31 -9.69
C LEU A 140 11.29 24.84 -8.25
N ARG A 141 11.43 26.15 -8.05
CA ARG A 141 11.95 26.72 -6.78
C ARG A 141 10.93 27.31 -5.81
N GLU A 142 9.65 27.38 -6.15
CA GLU A 142 8.60 27.88 -5.23
C GLU A 142 7.40 26.94 -5.14
N VAL A 143 7.56 25.88 -4.34
CA VAL A 143 6.44 25.02 -3.90
C VAL A 143 6.51 24.91 -2.38
N SER A 144 6.19 26.01 -1.69
CA SER A 144 6.25 26.09 -0.23
C SER A 144 4.94 25.72 0.48
N GLU A 145 3.78 25.74 -0.19
CA GLU A 145 2.49 25.67 0.51
C GLU A 145 1.66 24.39 0.36
N VAL A 146 2.01 23.43 -0.51
CA VAL A 146 1.32 22.13 -0.58
C VAL A 146 2.29 21.03 -0.18
N LYS A 147 2.56 20.93 1.13
CA LYS A 147 3.55 19.99 1.66
C LYS A 147 2.98 18.87 2.53
N ASN A 148 1.68 18.89 2.82
CA ASN A 148 1.09 18.01 3.83
C ASN A 148 0.04 17.05 3.27
N LEU A 149 0.32 16.42 2.13
CA LEU A 149 -0.54 15.38 1.56
C LEU A 149 0.21 14.05 1.47
N ALA A 150 -0.46 12.95 1.81
CA ALA A 150 -0.02 11.59 1.50
C ALA A 150 -1.09 10.87 0.69
N LEU A 151 -0.71 10.14 -0.36
CA LEU A 151 -1.65 9.41 -1.20
C LEU A 151 -1.58 7.91 -0.88
N VAL A 152 -2.73 7.28 -0.66
CA VAL A 152 -2.88 5.83 -0.51
C VAL A 152 -3.73 5.30 -1.65
N VAL A 153 -3.29 4.22 -2.29
CA VAL A 153 -4.04 3.59 -3.40
C VAL A 153 -3.95 2.07 -3.32
N ASN A 154 -5.09 1.40 -3.42
CA ASN A 154 -5.14 -0.06 -3.48
C ASN A 154 -4.84 -0.58 -4.90
N GLY A 155 -4.23 -1.74 -5.04
CA GLY A 155 -3.87 -2.34 -6.33
C GLY A 155 -5.02 -2.45 -7.33
N SER A 156 -6.25 -2.70 -6.87
CA SER A 156 -7.44 -2.70 -7.75
C SER A 156 -7.71 -1.31 -8.35
N VAL A 157 -7.64 -0.26 -7.54
CA VAL A 157 -7.83 1.14 -7.94
C VAL A 157 -6.64 1.63 -8.76
N LEU A 158 -5.41 1.25 -8.37
CA LEU A 158 -4.18 1.56 -9.11
C LEU A 158 -4.25 1.02 -10.54
N GLY A 159 -4.88 -0.15 -10.75
CA GLY A 159 -5.14 -0.68 -12.09
C GLY A 159 -5.92 0.27 -12.99
N PHE A 160 -6.85 1.05 -12.43
CA PHE A 160 -7.55 2.13 -13.15
C PHE A 160 -6.68 3.38 -13.27
N CYS A 161 -5.95 3.76 -12.21
CA CYS A 161 -5.05 4.91 -12.22
C CYS A 161 -3.97 4.81 -13.31
N LEU A 162 -3.49 3.60 -13.62
CA LEU A 162 -2.45 3.36 -14.62
C LEU A 162 -2.96 3.32 -16.07
N GLN A 163 -4.27 3.46 -16.30
CA GLN A 163 -4.83 3.56 -17.66
C GLN A 163 -4.63 4.95 -18.24
N ASP A 164 -4.67 5.06 -19.58
CA ASP A 164 -4.33 6.29 -20.31
C ASP A 164 -5.17 7.50 -19.89
N GLU A 165 -6.43 7.29 -19.52
CA GLU A 165 -7.35 8.34 -19.09
C GLU A 165 -7.03 8.92 -17.70
N CYS A 166 -6.32 8.17 -16.87
CA CYS A 166 -6.04 8.52 -15.47
C CYS A 166 -4.56 8.72 -15.15
N LYS A 167 -3.64 8.13 -15.93
CA LYS A 167 -2.21 8.04 -15.58
C LYS A 167 -1.54 9.40 -15.38
N GLU A 168 -1.88 10.40 -16.18
CA GLU A 168 -1.34 11.75 -16.04
C GLU A 168 -1.87 12.43 -14.77
N LEU A 169 -3.18 12.33 -14.52
CA LEU A 169 -3.81 12.90 -13.32
C LEU A 169 -3.29 12.24 -12.04
N PHE A 170 -3.14 10.92 -12.06
CA PHE A 170 -2.57 10.16 -10.95
C PHE A 170 -1.13 10.60 -10.67
N LEU A 171 -0.30 10.68 -11.72
CA LEU A 171 1.09 11.13 -11.59
C LEU A 171 1.17 12.55 -11.03
N ASP A 172 0.36 13.47 -11.55
CA ASP A 172 0.30 14.86 -11.12
C ASP A 172 -0.03 14.99 -9.62
N LEU A 173 -1.04 14.27 -9.14
CA LEU A 173 -1.42 14.25 -7.73
C LEU A 173 -0.30 13.62 -6.87
N ALA A 174 0.19 12.45 -7.29
CA ALA A 174 1.24 11.71 -6.58
C ALA A 174 2.55 12.50 -6.46
N LEU A 175 2.92 13.28 -7.48
CA LEU A 175 4.11 14.13 -7.46
C LEU A 175 3.97 15.33 -6.54
N VAL A 176 2.78 15.74 -6.14
CA VAL A 176 2.59 16.78 -5.11
C VAL A 176 2.62 16.19 -3.71
N CYS A 177 2.15 14.95 -3.53
CA CYS A 177 2.21 14.26 -2.24
C CYS A 177 3.65 14.11 -1.73
N ARG A 178 3.80 14.20 -0.40
CA ARG A 178 5.07 13.98 0.30
C ARG A 178 5.43 12.50 0.32
N ALA A 179 4.43 11.65 0.46
CA ALA A 179 4.51 10.20 0.44
C ALA A 179 3.41 9.60 -0.43
N VAL A 180 3.69 8.46 -1.03
CA VAL A 180 2.71 7.63 -1.73
C VAL A 180 2.82 6.21 -1.22
N ILE A 181 1.70 5.59 -0.88
CA ILE A 181 1.61 4.19 -0.45
C ILE A 181 0.67 3.47 -1.40
N ALA A 182 1.18 2.51 -2.15
CA ALA A 182 0.38 1.58 -2.92
C ALA A 182 0.35 0.21 -2.23
N CYS A 183 -0.83 -0.25 -1.87
CA CYS A 183 -1.05 -1.51 -1.15
C CYS A 183 -1.75 -2.55 -2.03
N ARG A 184 -1.60 -3.84 -1.71
CA ARG A 184 -2.11 -4.97 -2.53
C ARG A 184 -1.67 -4.91 -4.00
N VAL A 185 -0.48 -4.37 -4.29
CA VAL A 185 0.00 -4.26 -5.68
C VAL A 185 0.67 -5.54 -6.15
N SER A 186 0.46 -5.89 -7.43
CA SER A 186 1.17 -7.00 -8.06
C SER A 186 2.60 -6.61 -8.48
N PRO A 187 3.53 -7.58 -8.67
CA PRO A 187 4.88 -7.31 -9.18
C PRO A 187 4.89 -6.49 -10.48
N LEU A 188 3.93 -6.76 -11.39
CA LEU A 188 3.76 -5.98 -12.61
C LEU A 188 3.38 -4.54 -12.30
N GLN A 189 2.40 -4.32 -11.43
CA GLN A 189 1.98 -2.96 -11.06
C GLN A 189 3.12 -2.16 -10.42
N LYS A 190 3.97 -2.78 -9.60
CA LYS A 190 5.18 -2.12 -9.05
C LYS A 190 6.06 -1.58 -10.17
N SER A 191 6.38 -2.40 -11.18
CA SER A 191 7.18 -1.98 -12.33
C SER A 191 6.50 -0.89 -13.17
N LEU A 192 5.19 -0.95 -13.37
CA LEU A 192 4.44 0.05 -14.13
C LEU A 192 4.44 1.42 -13.44
N VAL A 193 4.35 1.46 -12.11
CA VAL A 193 4.48 2.71 -11.34
C VAL A 193 5.86 3.32 -11.52
N VAL A 194 6.93 2.51 -11.43
CA VAL A 194 8.30 2.99 -11.65
C VAL A 194 8.48 3.52 -13.07
N GLN A 195 7.99 2.80 -14.08
CA GLN A 195 8.03 3.24 -15.48
C GLN A 195 7.23 4.52 -15.72
N LEU A 196 6.06 4.67 -15.08
CA LEU A 196 5.25 5.89 -15.16
C LEU A 196 6.07 7.10 -14.72
N VAL A 197 6.74 7.01 -13.56
CA VAL A 197 7.58 8.12 -13.06
C VAL A 197 8.80 8.32 -13.97
N LYS A 198 9.54 7.25 -14.27
CA LYS A 198 10.77 7.27 -15.08
C LYS A 198 10.55 7.88 -16.46
N ASN A 199 9.46 7.55 -17.13
CA ASN A 199 9.21 7.98 -18.51
C ASN A 199 8.57 9.37 -18.62
N ASN A 200 7.92 9.86 -17.55
CA ASN A 200 7.13 11.09 -17.62
C ASN A 200 7.71 12.23 -16.75
N VAL A 201 8.75 11.97 -15.97
CA VAL A 201 9.43 12.98 -15.14
C VAL A 201 10.90 13.08 -15.57
N MET A 202 11.17 13.86 -16.62
CA MET A 202 12.46 13.85 -17.33
C MET A 202 13.69 14.16 -16.46
N GLU A 203 13.56 14.97 -15.42
CA GLU A 203 14.69 15.33 -14.54
C GLU A 203 14.84 14.40 -13.32
N ALA A 204 13.92 13.47 -13.12
CA ALA A 204 13.95 12.58 -11.96
C ALA A 204 14.74 11.30 -12.27
N ILE A 205 15.65 10.96 -11.37
CA ILE A 205 16.26 9.63 -11.31
C ILE A 205 15.46 8.78 -10.34
N THR A 206 15.05 7.60 -10.79
CA THR A 206 14.27 6.66 -9.99
C THR A 206 15.17 5.58 -9.43
N LEU A 207 15.06 5.34 -8.13
CA LEU A 207 15.68 4.21 -7.44
C LEU A 207 14.59 3.26 -6.96
N ALA A 208 14.75 1.97 -7.19
CA ALA A 208 13.88 0.94 -6.66
C ALA A 208 14.67 -0.01 -5.75
N ILE A 209 14.15 -0.24 -4.54
CA ILE A 209 14.73 -1.14 -3.54
C ILE A 209 13.75 -2.27 -3.21
N GLY A 210 14.25 -3.50 -3.07
CA GLY A 210 13.46 -4.66 -2.66
C GLY A 210 14.32 -5.86 -2.30
N ASP A 211 13.75 -6.86 -1.65
CA ASP A 211 14.42 -8.05 -1.11
C ASP A 211 13.99 -9.35 -1.81
N GLY A 212 12.76 -9.40 -2.32
CA GLY A 212 12.16 -10.62 -2.87
C GLY A 212 12.07 -10.67 -4.40
N ALA A 213 11.72 -11.85 -4.91
CA ALA A 213 11.46 -12.07 -6.34
C ALA A 213 10.32 -11.16 -6.89
N ASN A 214 9.41 -10.73 -6.02
CA ASN A 214 8.29 -9.84 -6.35
C ASN A 214 8.73 -8.43 -6.74
N ASP A 215 9.97 -8.03 -6.40
CA ASP A 215 10.49 -6.69 -6.65
C ASP A 215 11.45 -6.65 -7.83
N VAL A 216 11.85 -7.80 -8.37
CA VAL A 216 12.82 -7.89 -9.48
C VAL A 216 12.41 -7.04 -10.69
N SER A 217 11.14 -7.12 -11.10
CA SER A 217 10.63 -6.33 -12.23
C SER A 217 10.67 -4.82 -11.96
N MET A 218 10.42 -4.41 -10.72
CA MET A 218 10.46 -3.02 -10.30
C MET A 218 11.90 -2.49 -10.24
N ILE A 219 12.81 -3.29 -9.68
CA ILE A 219 14.26 -3.03 -9.60
C ILE A 219 14.83 -2.81 -11.01
N GLN A 220 14.55 -3.73 -11.93
CA GLN A 220 15.02 -3.65 -13.32
C GLN A 220 14.40 -2.49 -14.11
N ALA A 221 13.18 -2.06 -13.75
CA ALA A 221 12.52 -0.95 -14.42
C ALA A 221 13.12 0.43 -14.05
N ALA A 222 13.73 0.56 -12.87
CA ALA A 222 14.26 1.82 -12.35
C ALA A 222 15.51 2.31 -13.12
N HIS A 223 16.03 3.48 -12.75
CA HIS A 223 17.35 3.89 -13.22
C HIS A 223 18.46 3.27 -12.38
N VAL A 224 18.19 3.08 -11.08
CA VAL A 224 19.08 2.39 -10.14
C VAL A 224 18.26 1.34 -9.40
N GLY A 225 18.66 0.08 -9.52
CA GLY A 225 18.09 -1.04 -8.79
C GLY A 225 18.95 -1.41 -7.58
N VAL A 226 18.33 -1.52 -6.40
CA VAL A 226 18.99 -1.95 -5.17
C VAL A 226 18.32 -3.20 -4.62
N GLY A 227 19.07 -4.27 -4.45
CA GLY A 227 18.59 -5.51 -3.86
C GLY A 227 19.04 -5.65 -2.41
N ILE A 228 18.14 -6.05 -1.52
CA ILE A 228 18.49 -6.40 -0.15
C ILE A 228 18.88 -7.87 -0.10
N SER A 229 20.07 -8.15 0.42
CA SER A 229 20.59 -9.51 0.62
C SER A 229 20.05 -10.06 1.92
N GLY A 230 18.90 -10.73 1.86
CA GLY A 230 18.19 -11.28 3.01
C GLY A 230 18.12 -12.81 3.04
N GLN A 231 17.46 -13.34 4.07
CA GLN A 231 17.20 -14.78 4.23
C GLN A 231 16.12 -15.30 3.27
N GLU A 232 15.35 -14.42 2.62
CA GLU A 232 14.26 -14.77 1.72
C GLU A 232 14.72 -15.17 0.30
N GLY A 233 16.02 -15.03 0.02
CA GLY A 233 16.65 -15.42 -1.23
C GLY A 233 17.53 -14.33 -1.83
N LEU A 234 18.25 -14.67 -2.90
CA LEU A 234 19.21 -13.78 -3.57
C LEU A 234 18.67 -13.20 -4.88
N GLN A 235 17.38 -13.38 -5.20
CA GLN A 235 16.83 -13.02 -6.50
C GLN A 235 16.85 -11.50 -6.74
N ALA A 236 16.42 -10.71 -5.76
CA ALA A 236 16.46 -9.24 -5.87
C ALA A 236 17.90 -8.73 -5.93
N ALA A 237 18.77 -9.21 -5.03
CA ALA A 237 20.19 -8.88 -5.01
C ALA A 237 20.90 -9.22 -6.32
N SER A 238 20.64 -10.39 -6.90
CA SER A 238 21.25 -10.83 -8.17
C SER A 238 20.74 -10.06 -9.39
N ALA A 239 19.54 -9.46 -9.30
CA ALA A 239 18.93 -8.70 -10.38
C ALA A 239 19.09 -7.17 -10.22
N SER A 240 19.89 -6.72 -9.25
CA SER A 240 20.09 -5.33 -8.89
C SER A 240 21.47 -4.79 -9.30
N ASP A 241 21.58 -3.47 -9.44
CA ASP A 241 22.86 -2.80 -9.70
C ASP A 241 23.74 -2.79 -8.44
N TYR A 242 23.11 -2.67 -7.26
CA TYR A 242 23.76 -2.71 -5.96
C TYR A 242 23.04 -3.66 -5.00
N ALA A 243 23.81 -4.49 -4.30
CA ALA A 243 23.30 -5.34 -3.24
C ALA A 243 23.73 -4.82 -1.86
N ILE A 244 22.77 -4.60 -0.96
CA ILE A 244 23.02 -4.15 0.43
C ILE A 244 22.43 -5.14 1.43
N ALA A 245 22.92 -5.16 2.66
CA ALA A 245 22.41 -6.09 3.68
C ALA A 245 21.10 -5.62 4.35
N GLN A 246 20.88 -4.31 4.41
CA GLN A 246 19.79 -3.67 5.17
C GLN A 246 19.55 -2.23 4.67
N VAL A 247 18.41 -1.64 5.01
CA VAL A 247 17.98 -0.29 4.57
C VAL A 247 18.67 0.85 5.38
N LEU A 248 19.73 0.54 6.11
CA LEU A 248 20.51 1.52 6.86
C LEU A 248 21.47 2.30 5.97
N VAL A 249 21.54 3.62 6.20
CA VAL A 249 22.59 4.51 5.70
C VAL A 249 23.79 4.47 6.63
#